data_AF-A0A962VHF6-F1
#
_entry.id   AF-A0A962VHF6-F1
#
_cell.length_a   1.000
_cell.length_b   1.000
_cell.length_c   1.000
_cell.angle_alpha   90.00
_cell.angle_beta   90.00
_cell.angle_gamma   90.00
#
_symmetry.space_group_name_H-M   'P 1'
#
loop_
_entity.id
_entity.type
_entity.pdbx_description
1 polymer ?
#
loop_
_entity_poly.entity_id
_entity_poly.type
_entity_poly.pdbx_seq_one_letter_code
_entity_poly.pdbx_strand_id
1 'polypeptide(L)'
;MNDRSDSDQQALLEPSARVALAAFLHDLGKFAERAAIDLPQAQLDDHLQLYCPRHEAGGRQWYTHRHAAYTALAMDLMESLLPPLKGQSLLPFADWNSRQADDSLVNAAARHHKPETFLQWIIATADRIASGFEREEFERYNQAEEGTATGKDHFCARLLPLFEQVRLTQEKTLSRSELRYRYRLQPLTPAGLIPELAEACEPGNRDEAKQEYNALWQGFLQALQDIPQSHRANLPLWLDHFDTLWNCYTQAIPSATAFGLRPDVSLYDHSKTTAALATALWRYHHERGDDQAAATQAMRTRQDWDENKLLLVQGDFFGIQNFIFATGGETQRRVAKLLRGRSFYVSLISECAALRVLDELGLPSTSQITNAAGKFLIVAPNTPATVAAL
;
A
#
# COMPACT_ATOMS: atom_id res chain seq x y z
N MET A 1 -31.16 -15.68 -14.14
CA MET A 1 -30.41 -15.75 -15.41
C MET A 1 -29.19 -14.84 -15.27
N ASN A 2 -28.12 -15.40 -14.70
CA ASN A 2 -26.72 -15.18 -15.05
C ASN A 2 -25.90 -16.04 -14.07
N ASP A 3 -25.76 -17.29 -14.46
CA ASP A 3 -24.80 -18.22 -13.89
C ASP A 3 -23.45 -17.84 -14.50
N ARG A 4 -22.77 -16.84 -13.91
CA ARG A 4 -21.35 -16.59 -14.24
C ARG A 4 -20.57 -17.67 -13.49
N SER A 5 -20.04 -18.63 -14.23
CA SER A 5 -19.26 -19.74 -13.70
C SER A 5 -18.02 -19.26 -12.94
N ASP A 6 -17.54 -20.00 -11.93
CA ASP A 6 -16.24 -19.87 -11.23
C ASP A 6 -15.08 -19.39 -12.14
N SER A 7 -15.09 -19.83 -13.41
CA SER A 7 -14.16 -19.44 -14.49
C SER A 7 -14.04 -17.92 -14.69
N ASP A 8 -15.14 -17.16 -14.64
CA ASP A 8 -15.15 -15.72 -14.93
C ASP A 8 -14.59 -14.87 -13.78
N GLN A 9 -14.79 -15.31 -12.52
CA GLN A 9 -14.21 -14.64 -11.35
C GLN A 9 -12.72 -14.96 -11.21
N GLN A 10 -12.34 -16.22 -11.46
CA GLN A 10 -10.93 -16.61 -11.52
C GLN A 10 -10.17 -15.90 -12.65
N ALA A 11 -10.87 -15.54 -13.75
CA ALA A 11 -10.31 -14.74 -14.84
C ALA A 11 -10.00 -13.28 -14.46
N LEU A 12 -10.63 -12.73 -13.40
CA LEU A 12 -10.39 -11.35 -12.95
C LEU A 12 -9.32 -11.22 -11.87
N LEU A 13 -8.87 -12.34 -11.27
CA LEU A 13 -7.85 -12.33 -10.22
C LEU A 13 -6.53 -11.72 -10.71
N GLU A 14 -6.06 -12.11 -11.90
CA GLU A 14 -4.79 -11.61 -12.43
C GLU A 14 -4.85 -10.11 -12.82
N PRO A 15 -5.88 -9.62 -13.53
CA PRO A 15 -6.11 -8.18 -13.70
C PRO A 15 -6.23 -7.40 -12.37
N SER A 16 -6.96 -7.92 -11.39
CA SER A 16 -7.05 -7.33 -10.05
C SER A 16 -5.68 -7.25 -9.38
N ALA A 17 -4.87 -8.31 -9.47
CA ALA A 17 -3.51 -8.33 -8.95
C ALA A 17 -2.58 -7.34 -9.65
N ARG A 18 -2.78 -7.05 -10.95
CA ARG A 18 -2.02 -6.01 -11.67
C ARG A 18 -2.35 -4.61 -11.14
N VAL A 19 -3.64 -4.29 -10.95
CA VAL A 19 -4.05 -3.01 -10.37
C VAL A 19 -3.52 -2.88 -8.94
N ALA A 20 -3.63 -3.95 -8.15
CA ALA A 20 -3.07 -4.00 -6.80
C ALA A 20 -1.57 -3.72 -6.82
N LEU A 21 -0.78 -4.39 -7.67
CA LEU A 21 0.67 -4.17 -7.77
C LEU A 21 1.01 -2.71 -8.12
N ALA A 22 0.33 -2.12 -9.10
CA ALA A 22 0.55 -0.73 -9.50
C ALA A 22 0.30 0.24 -8.32
N ALA A 23 -0.82 0.03 -7.62
CA ALA A 23 -1.21 0.84 -6.47
C ALA A 23 -0.30 0.58 -5.26
N PHE A 24 0.18 -0.65 -5.06
CA PHE A 24 1.06 -1.01 -3.95
C PHE A 24 2.43 -0.34 -4.10
N LEU A 25 2.90 -0.17 -5.35
CA LEU A 25 4.18 0.46 -5.71
C LEU A 25 4.10 1.98 -5.97
N HIS A 26 2.92 2.62 -5.89
CA HIS A 26 2.76 4.03 -6.28
C HIS A 26 3.75 4.98 -5.58
N ASP A 27 4.06 4.69 -4.32
CA ASP A 27 4.95 5.45 -3.44
C ASP A 27 6.34 4.81 -3.26
N LEU A 28 6.72 3.82 -4.09
CA LEU A 28 8.05 3.20 -4.07
C LEU A 28 9.17 4.24 -4.10
N GLY A 29 8.96 5.33 -4.85
CA GLY A 29 9.90 6.42 -4.97
C GLY A 29 10.23 7.14 -3.67
N LYS A 30 9.36 7.08 -2.64
CA LYS A 30 9.69 7.64 -1.32
C LYS A 30 10.83 6.86 -0.67
N PHE A 31 10.87 5.54 -0.87
CA PHE A 31 11.98 4.71 -0.41
C PHE A 31 13.23 4.94 -1.27
N ALA A 32 13.08 4.89 -2.59
CA ALA A 32 14.20 5.05 -3.53
C ALA A 32 14.89 6.43 -3.43
N GLU A 33 14.11 7.51 -3.35
CA GLU A 33 14.64 8.87 -3.17
C GLU A 33 15.42 9.00 -1.86
N ARG A 34 14.86 8.49 -0.76
CA ARG A 34 15.48 8.55 0.57
C ARG A 34 16.74 7.69 0.66
N ALA A 35 16.79 6.60 -0.09
CA ALA A 35 17.96 5.73 -0.25
C ALA A 35 19.07 6.32 -1.12
N ALA A 36 18.82 7.48 -1.76
CA ALA A 36 19.75 8.15 -2.65
C ALA A 36 20.33 7.19 -3.70
N ILE A 37 19.45 6.47 -4.39
CA ILE A 37 19.84 5.54 -5.46
C ILE A 37 20.66 6.26 -6.54
N ASP A 38 21.68 5.58 -7.06
CA ASP A 38 22.56 6.14 -8.08
C ASP A 38 21.84 6.21 -9.43
N LEU A 39 21.68 7.42 -9.95
CA LEU A 39 20.93 7.70 -11.17
C LEU A 39 21.61 8.81 -11.98
N PRO A 40 21.69 8.69 -13.32
CA PRO A 40 22.13 9.77 -14.17
C PRO A 40 21.21 11.00 -14.02
N GLN A 41 21.79 12.18 -13.77
CA GLN A 41 21.03 13.42 -13.56
C GLN A 41 20.07 13.74 -14.72
N ALA A 42 20.51 13.53 -15.96
CA ALA A 42 19.67 13.74 -17.15
C ALA A 42 18.41 12.85 -17.13
N GLN A 43 18.55 11.59 -16.72
CA GLN A 43 17.42 10.66 -16.63
C GLN A 43 16.44 11.12 -15.54
N LEU A 44 16.96 11.58 -14.40
CA LEU A 44 16.13 12.14 -13.33
C LEU A 44 15.36 13.38 -13.80
N ASP A 45 16.03 14.30 -14.50
CA ASP A 45 15.40 15.54 -15.00
C ASP A 45 14.25 15.24 -15.98
N ASP A 46 14.43 14.27 -16.88
CA ASP A 46 13.39 13.80 -17.79
C ASP A 46 12.18 13.23 -17.02
N HIS A 47 12.43 12.41 -16.00
CA HIS A 47 11.37 11.81 -15.19
C HIS A 47 10.64 12.85 -14.32
N LEU A 48 11.35 13.84 -13.78
CA LEU A 48 10.73 14.95 -13.06
C LEU A 48 9.75 15.70 -13.96
N GLN A 49 10.12 15.96 -15.22
CA GLN A 49 9.21 16.62 -16.17
C GLN A 49 7.97 15.78 -16.50
N LEU A 50 8.15 14.46 -16.63
CA LEU A 50 7.09 13.53 -16.98
C LEU A 50 6.07 13.35 -15.84
N TYR A 51 6.56 13.03 -14.64
CA TYR A 51 5.75 12.51 -13.53
C TYR A 51 5.39 13.55 -12.47
N CYS A 52 6.19 14.60 -12.30
CA CYS A 52 6.01 15.56 -11.21
C CYS A 52 5.22 16.81 -11.66
N PRO A 53 4.34 17.36 -10.80
CA PRO A 53 3.77 18.69 -11.01
C PRO A 53 4.87 19.76 -11.06
N ARG A 54 4.81 20.62 -12.09
CA ARG A 54 5.73 21.74 -12.30
C ARG A 54 5.12 23.04 -11.79
N HIS A 55 5.90 23.79 -11.00
CA HIS A 55 5.53 25.10 -10.48
C HIS A 55 6.50 26.17 -10.99
N GLU A 56 5.98 27.38 -11.16
CA GLU A 56 6.76 28.54 -11.59
C GLU A 56 6.31 29.79 -10.84
N ALA A 57 7.24 30.43 -10.12
CA ALA A 57 7.00 31.69 -9.42
C ALA A 57 8.28 32.50 -9.32
N GLY A 58 8.19 33.81 -9.52
CA GLY A 58 9.34 34.72 -9.39
C GLY A 58 10.53 34.40 -10.30
N GLY A 59 10.29 33.78 -11.46
CA GLY A 59 11.34 33.37 -12.40
C GLY A 59 12.07 32.06 -12.02
N ARG A 60 11.65 31.38 -10.95
CA ARG A 60 12.16 30.05 -10.56
C ARG A 60 11.14 28.98 -10.97
N GLN A 61 11.65 27.89 -11.53
CA GLN A 61 10.89 26.68 -11.80
C GLN A 61 11.33 25.57 -10.84
N TRP A 62 10.37 24.80 -10.31
CA TRP A 62 10.65 23.63 -9.49
C TRP A 62 9.57 22.56 -9.65
N TYR A 63 9.90 21.33 -9.24
CA TYR A 63 8.99 20.19 -9.24
C TYR A 63 8.67 19.80 -7.79
N THR A 64 7.42 19.43 -7.52
CA THR A 64 7.00 18.83 -6.24
C THR A 64 6.67 17.35 -6.42
N HIS A 65 6.56 16.61 -5.31
CA HIS A 65 6.31 15.15 -5.33
C HIS A 65 7.37 14.44 -6.15
N ARG A 66 8.64 14.74 -5.86
CA ARG A 66 9.79 14.21 -6.61
C ARG A 66 9.82 12.68 -6.55
N HIS A 67 9.30 12.10 -5.47
CA HIS A 67 9.12 10.66 -5.32
C HIS A 67 8.34 10.02 -6.46
N ALA A 68 7.42 10.74 -7.13
CA ALA A 68 6.71 10.22 -8.31
C ALA A 68 7.67 9.82 -9.45
N ALA A 69 8.69 10.65 -9.72
CA ALA A 69 9.74 10.33 -10.69
C ALA A 69 10.59 9.14 -10.22
N TYR A 70 10.96 9.12 -8.94
CA TYR A 70 11.73 8.01 -8.35
C TYR A 70 10.96 6.68 -8.37
N THR A 71 9.62 6.68 -8.31
CA THR A 71 8.80 5.47 -8.45
C THR A 71 9.06 4.83 -9.82
N ALA A 72 8.93 5.60 -10.91
CA ALA A 72 9.19 5.09 -12.25
C ALA A 72 10.64 4.60 -12.43
N LEU A 73 11.62 5.40 -11.98
CA LEU A 73 13.05 5.06 -12.05
C LEU A 73 13.39 3.79 -11.27
N ALA A 74 12.83 3.63 -10.06
CA ALA A 74 13.06 2.45 -9.23
C ALA A 74 12.44 1.20 -9.86
N MET A 75 11.25 1.32 -10.46
CA MET A 75 10.62 0.22 -11.19
C MET A 75 11.44 -0.21 -12.40
N ASP A 76 12.07 0.72 -13.12
CA ASP A 76 12.99 0.41 -14.22
C ASP A 76 14.24 -0.34 -13.73
N LEU A 77 14.85 0.10 -12.62
CA LEU A 77 16.01 -0.56 -12.03
C LEU A 77 15.71 -2.01 -11.61
N MET A 78 14.49 -2.27 -11.15
CA MET A 78 14.05 -3.57 -10.67
C MET A 78 13.28 -4.38 -11.73
N GLU A 79 13.14 -3.91 -12.98
CA GLU A 79 12.32 -4.53 -14.03
C GLU A 79 12.63 -6.02 -14.20
N SER A 80 13.92 -6.39 -14.16
CA SER A 80 14.37 -7.78 -14.29
C SER A 80 13.94 -8.71 -13.14
N LEU A 81 13.48 -8.16 -12.02
CA LEU A 81 13.07 -8.87 -10.81
C LEU A 81 11.55 -8.93 -10.64
N LEU A 82 10.82 -8.08 -11.37
CA LEU A 82 9.37 -8.01 -11.33
C LEU A 82 8.71 -9.06 -12.26
N PRO A 83 7.41 -9.35 -12.07
CA PRO A 83 6.60 -10.05 -13.06
C PRO A 83 6.63 -9.30 -14.41
N PRO A 84 6.34 -9.96 -15.54
CA PRO A 84 6.34 -9.31 -16.84
C PRO A 84 5.48 -8.04 -16.86
N LEU A 85 6.15 -6.88 -16.96
CA LEU A 85 5.50 -5.57 -17.07
C LEU A 85 5.17 -5.19 -18.52
N LYS A 86 5.70 -5.95 -19.48
CA LYS A 86 5.57 -5.81 -20.93
C LYS A 86 5.29 -7.20 -21.51
N GLY A 87 4.36 -7.34 -22.46
CA GLY A 87 4.05 -8.66 -23.04
C GLY A 87 2.64 -8.78 -23.60
N GLN A 88 2.13 -10.02 -23.70
CA GLN A 88 0.78 -10.30 -24.18
C GLN A 88 -0.24 -10.14 -23.04
N SER A 89 -1.29 -9.34 -23.30
CA SER A 89 -2.45 -9.06 -22.42
C SER A 89 -2.11 -8.56 -21.02
N LEU A 90 -1.86 -7.25 -20.89
CA LEU A 90 -1.64 -6.57 -19.61
C LEU A 90 -2.91 -6.01 -18.93
N LEU A 91 -4.09 -6.54 -19.27
CA LEU A 91 -5.37 -6.07 -18.75
C LEU A 91 -5.34 -5.83 -17.23
N PRO A 92 -5.82 -4.67 -16.75
CA PRO A 92 -6.51 -3.63 -17.52
C PRO A 92 -5.60 -2.61 -18.22
N PHE A 93 -4.28 -2.68 -18.01
CA PHE A 93 -3.32 -1.72 -18.58
C PHE A 93 -3.12 -1.96 -20.07
N ALA A 94 -2.72 -0.89 -20.76
CA ALA A 94 -2.46 -0.93 -22.19
C ALA A 94 -1.19 -1.76 -22.50
N ASP A 95 -1.24 -2.55 -23.57
CA ASP A 95 -0.07 -3.28 -24.06
C ASP A 95 1.03 -2.31 -24.53
N TRP A 96 2.29 -2.72 -24.38
CA TRP A 96 3.47 -1.91 -24.71
C TRP A 96 3.56 -1.47 -26.19
N ASN A 97 2.90 -2.19 -27.09
CA ASN A 97 2.80 -1.89 -28.53
C ASN A 97 1.58 -1.03 -28.90
N SER A 98 0.73 -0.67 -27.94
CA SER A 98 -0.46 0.11 -28.19
C SER A 98 -0.13 1.61 -28.35
N ARG A 99 -0.99 2.33 -29.09
CA ARG A 99 -0.92 3.80 -29.19
C ARG A 99 -1.33 4.52 -27.90
N GLN A 100 -1.65 3.78 -26.82
CA GLN A 100 -2.07 4.26 -25.50
C GLN A 100 -1.01 3.94 -24.42
N ALA A 101 0.27 4.06 -24.75
CA ALA A 101 1.39 3.77 -23.84
C ALA A 101 1.33 4.55 -22.50
N ASP A 102 0.54 5.62 -22.44
CA ASP A 102 0.29 6.40 -21.23
C ASP A 102 -0.40 5.60 -20.12
N ASP A 103 -1.17 4.55 -20.43
CA ASP A 103 -1.89 3.72 -19.45
C ASP A 103 -1.15 2.40 -19.12
N SER A 104 0.17 2.47 -19.01
CA SER A 104 1.01 1.35 -18.54
C SER A 104 0.99 1.24 -17.01
N LEU A 105 1.33 0.06 -16.48
CA LEU A 105 1.42 -0.20 -15.03
C LEU A 105 2.37 0.78 -14.32
N VAL A 106 3.56 1.01 -14.91
CA VAL A 106 4.57 1.94 -14.37
C VAL A 106 4.04 3.37 -14.34
N ASN A 107 3.39 3.81 -15.43
CA ASN A 107 2.79 5.15 -15.47
C ASN A 107 1.65 5.30 -14.48
N ALA A 108 0.83 4.27 -14.29
CA ALA A 108 -0.25 4.28 -13.30
C ALA A 108 0.29 4.44 -11.88
N ALA A 109 1.36 3.72 -11.51
CA ALA A 109 2.03 3.87 -10.23
C ALA A 109 2.65 5.27 -10.05
N ALA A 110 3.40 5.75 -11.05
CA ALA A 110 4.19 6.98 -10.94
C ALA A 110 3.38 8.27 -11.15
N ARG A 111 2.24 8.24 -11.85
CA ARG A 111 1.44 9.45 -12.16
C ARG A 111 0.32 9.76 -11.17
N HIS A 112 0.30 9.17 -9.97
CA HIS A 112 -0.79 9.42 -8.99
C HIS A 112 -0.89 10.91 -8.55
N HIS A 113 0.20 11.69 -8.62
CA HIS A 113 0.18 13.15 -8.41
C HIS A 113 -0.10 13.99 -9.66
N LYS A 114 -0.02 13.39 -10.86
CA LYS A 114 -0.32 14.01 -12.15
C LYS A 114 -1.14 13.05 -13.05
N PRO A 115 -2.33 12.59 -12.59
CA PRO A 115 -3.08 11.55 -13.28
C PRO A 115 -3.85 12.11 -14.48
N GLU A 116 -3.84 11.35 -15.58
CA GLU A 116 -4.48 11.70 -16.86
C GLU A 116 -5.45 10.59 -17.31
N THR A 117 -5.07 9.33 -17.17
CA THR A 117 -5.88 8.17 -17.59
C THR A 117 -6.78 7.65 -16.48
N PHE A 118 -7.74 6.80 -16.84
CA PHE A 118 -8.66 6.17 -15.91
C PHE A 118 -7.93 5.41 -14.79
N LEU A 119 -6.97 4.52 -15.12
CA LEU A 119 -6.26 3.73 -14.12
C LEU A 119 -5.33 4.58 -13.25
N GLN A 120 -4.72 5.64 -13.80
CA GLN A 120 -3.99 6.63 -13.00
C GLN A 120 -4.91 7.34 -11.99
N TRP A 121 -6.13 7.70 -12.40
CA TRP A 121 -7.12 8.29 -11.49
C TRP A 121 -7.68 7.32 -10.46
N ILE A 122 -7.78 6.02 -10.77
CA ILE A 122 -8.11 4.98 -9.79
C ILE A 122 -7.07 4.97 -8.66
N ILE A 123 -5.78 4.90 -9.01
CA ILE A 123 -4.69 4.86 -8.01
C ILE A 123 -4.62 6.18 -7.23
N ALA A 124 -4.71 7.33 -7.93
CA ALA A 124 -4.72 8.64 -7.28
C ALA A 124 -5.91 8.83 -6.33
N THR A 125 -7.07 8.23 -6.63
CA THR A 125 -8.25 8.27 -5.76
C THR A 125 -8.10 7.34 -4.57
N ALA A 126 -7.52 6.15 -4.78
CA ALA A 126 -7.21 5.22 -3.69
C ALA A 126 -6.19 5.80 -2.70
N ASP A 127 -5.10 6.40 -3.19
CA ASP A 127 -4.07 7.06 -2.36
C ASP A 127 -4.66 8.18 -1.49
N ARG A 128 -5.57 8.97 -2.07
CA ARG A 128 -6.34 10.02 -1.36
C ARG A 128 -7.17 9.47 -0.22
N ILE A 129 -7.91 8.39 -0.48
CA ILE A 129 -8.77 7.76 0.52
C ILE A 129 -7.91 7.11 1.62
N ALA A 130 -6.82 6.43 1.25
CA ALA A 130 -5.91 5.77 2.18
C ALA A 130 -5.23 6.77 3.14
N SER A 131 -4.97 7.99 2.67
CA SER A 131 -4.32 9.01 3.47
C SER A 131 -5.23 9.62 4.56
N GLY A 132 -6.55 9.44 4.49
CA GLY A 132 -7.49 9.85 5.54
C GLY A 132 -7.61 11.36 5.78
N PHE A 133 -7.07 12.19 4.89
CA PHE A 133 -7.10 13.65 5.04
C PHE A 133 -8.48 14.22 4.78
N GLU A 134 -8.86 15.24 5.58
CA GLU A 134 -9.97 16.10 5.19
C GLU A 134 -9.63 16.85 3.89
N ARG A 135 -10.67 17.16 3.10
CA ARG A 135 -10.56 17.73 1.74
C ARG A 135 -9.55 18.87 1.62
N GLU A 136 -9.60 19.82 2.55
CA GLU A 136 -8.76 21.02 2.56
C GLU A 136 -7.32 20.71 3.00
N GLU A 137 -7.14 19.75 3.90
CA GLU A 137 -5.82 19.33 4.38
C GLU A 137 -5.05 18.58 3.28
N PHE A 138 -5.74 17.74 2.51
CA PHE A 138 -5.14 17.06 1.36
C PHE A 138 -4.74 18.02 0.23
N GLU A 139 -5.60 19.01 -0.06
CA GLU A 139 -5.30 20.01 -1.08
C GLU A 139 -4.09 20.85 -0.68
N ARG A 140 -3.96 21.20 0.60
CA ARG A 140 -2.78 21.88 1.16
C ARG A 140 -1.54 20.99 1.13
N TYR A 141 -1.68 19.69 1.44
CA TYR A 141 -0.60 18.71 1.29
C TYR A 141 -0.13 18.57 -0.16
N ASN A 142 -1.02 18.55 -1.15
CA ASN A 142 -0.61 18.48 -2.57
C ASN A 142 -0.04 19.78 -3.14
N GLN A 143 -0.33 20.91 -2.50
CA GLN A 143 0.25 22.21 -2.88
C GLN A 143 1.54 22.53 -2.13
N ALA A 144 1.93 21.64 -1.22
CA ALA A 144 3.15 21.74 -0.43
C ALA A 144 4.42 21.77 -1.26
N GLU A 145 5.33 22.68 -0.93
CA GLU A 145 6.76 22.38 -1.11
C GLU A 145 7.16 21.28 -0.12
N GLU A 146 8.09 20.40 -0.50
CA GLU A 146 8.66 19.36 0.37
C GLU A 146 9.51 19.99 1.49
N GLY A 147 8.82 20.61 2.45
CA GLY A 147 9.37 21.28 3.62
C GLY A 147 8.53 20.91 4.84
N THR A 148 9.20 20.49 5.90
CA THR A 148 8.55 20.15 7.18
C THR A 148 8.48 21.39 8.07
N ALA A 149 7.42 21.54 8.85
CA ALA A 149 7.33 22.55 9.92
C ALA A 149 8.36 22.34 11.06
N THR A 150 9.15 21.25 11.02
CA THR A 150 9.96 20.74 12.13
C THR A 150 11.46 20.94 12.00
N GLY A 151 11.97 21.54 10.91
CA GLY A 151 13.40 21.72 10.68
C GLY A 151 14.20 20.43 10.33
N LYS A 152 13.66 19.23 10.56
CA LYS A 152 14.15 17.94 10.03
C LYS A 152 13.30 17.50 8.83
N ASP A 153 13.94 17.31 7.68
CA ASP A 153 13.29 16.86 6.43
C ASP A 153 12.87 15.39 6.42
N HIS A 154 12.29 14.96 5.30
CA HIS A 154 11.77 13.62 5.07
C HIS A 154 12.84 12.51 5.08
N PHE A 155 14.14 12.84 5.02
CA PHE A 155 15.22 11.86 5.19
C PHE A 155 15.42 11.53 6.68
N CYS A 156 15.39 12.54 7.55
CA CYS A 156 15.71 12.34 8.96
C CYS A 156 14.52 11.94 9.83
N ALA A 157 13.28 12.15 9.36
CA ALA A 157 12.09 11.76 10.10
C ALA A 157 11.99 10.23 10.26
N ARG A 158 11.52 9.78 11.43
CA ARG A 158 11.25 8.37 11.75
C ARG A 158 9.78 8.18 12.14
N LEU A 159 9.27 6.95 11.99
CA LEU A 159 7.87 6.62 12.24
C LEU A 159 7.56 6.73 13.74
N LEU A 160 6.44 7.37 14.07
CA LEU A 160 5.94 7.56 15.42
C LEU A 160 5.12 6.34 15.86
N PRO A 161 5.26 5.87 17.11
CA PRO A 161 4.39 4.85 17.66
C PRO A 161 3.01 5.43 17.99
N LEU A 162 1.96 4.77 17.52
CA LEU A 162 0.58 5.15 17.82
C LEU A 162 0.27 5.14 19.32
N PHE A 163 0.83 4.18 20.08
CA PHE A 163 0.56 4.04 21.51
C PHE A 163 1.06 5.22 22.36
N GLU A 164 2.12 5.92 21.95
CA GLU A 164 2.58 7.11 22.67
C GLU A 164 1.56 8.26 22.58
N GLN A 165 0.70 8.24 21.56
CA GLN A 165 -0.30 9.26 21.29
C GLN A 165 -1.64 9.00 22.00
N VAL A 166 -1.90 7.77 22.46
CA VAL A 166 -3.16 7.40 23.13
C VAL A 166 -3.26 8.06 24.50
N ARG A 167 -4.35 8.79 24.76
CA ARG A 167 -4.65 9.43 26.05
C ARG A 167 -5.95 8.89 26.63
N LEU A 168 -5.96 8.69 27.95
CA LEU A 168 -7.15 8.24 28.69
C LEU A 168 -8.05 9.41 29.11
N THR A 169 -7.51 10.63 29.12
CA THR A 169 -8.22 11.87 29.47
C THR A 169 -8.31 12.79 28.24
N GLN A 170 -9.30 13.71 28.21
CA GLN A 170 -9.46 14.73 27.17
C GLN A 170 -8.41 15.86 27.27
N GLU A 171 -7.18 15.53 27.68
CA GLU A 171 -6.08 16.48 27.70
C GLU A 171 -5.63 16.85 26.28
N LYS A 172 -4.94 17.99 26.18
CA LYS A 172 -4.41 18.51 24.92
C LYS A 172 -3.57 17.45 24.20
N THR A 173 -3.81 17.27 22.91
CA THR A 173 -3.00 16.39 22.05
C THR A 173 -1.54 16.81 22.10
N LEU A 174 -0.64 15.88 22.44
CA LEU A 174 0.80 16.15 22.47
C LEU A 174 1.29 16.66 21.13
N SER A 175 2.11 17.71 21.12
CA SER A 175 2.88 18.11 19.95
C SER A 175 3.94 17.06 19.61
N ARG A 176 4.43 17.07 18.36
CA ARG A 176 5.47 16.13 17.90
C ARG A 176 6.77 16.23 18.71
N SER A 177 7.11 17.41 19.22
CA SER A 177 8.28 17.62 20.09
C SER A 177 8.14 16.96 21.46
N GLU A 178 6.92 16.67 21.90
CA GLU A 178 6.66 15.98 23.18
C GLU A 178 6.67 14.46 23.02
N LEU A 179 6.64 13.94 21.78
CA LEU A 179 6.73 12.51 21.48
C LEU A 179 8.20 12.07 21.51
N ARG A 180 8.52 11.15 22.41
CA ARG A 180 9.87 10.69 22.74
C ARG A 180 10.28 9.44 21.97
N TYR A 181 9.35 8.64 21.47
CA TYR A 181 9.66 7.35 20.87
C TYR A 181 9.52 7.35 19.35
N ARG A 182 10.35 6.57 18.66
CA ARG A 182 10.30 6.31 17.22
C ARG A 182 10.56 4.84 16.93
N TYR A 183 10.09 4.34 15.79
CA TYR A 183 10.57 3.07 15.26
C TYR A 183 11.92 3.29 14.57
N ARG A 184 12.90 2.44 14.89
CA ARG A 184 14.20 2.40 14.19
C ARG A 184 13.99 1.93 12.76
N LEU A 185 14.69 2.58 11.83
CA LEU A 185 14.68 2.23 10.41
C LEU A 185 15.47 0.94 10.17
N GLN A 186 14.80 -0.20 10.24
CA GLN A 186 15.40 -1.53 10.04
C GLN A 186 14.36 -2.54 9.53
N PRO A 187 14.79 -3.69 8.97
CA PRO A 187 13.86 -4.74 8.58
C PRO A 187 13.01 -5.25 9.75
N LEU A 188 11.80 -5.70 9.45
CA LEU A 188 10.87 -6.23 10.44
C LEU A 188 11.48 -7.44 11.16
N THR A 189 11.70 -7.28 12.46
CA THR A 189 12.13 -8.34 13.37
C THR A 189 11.39 -8.17 14.69
N PRO A 190 11.27 -9.23 15.53
CA PRO A 190 10.66 -9.10 16.84
C PRO A 190 11.28 -8.01 17.72
N ALA A 191 12.59 -7.79 17.61
CA ALA A 191 13.28 -6.71 18.32
C ALA A 191 12.99 -5.33 17.69
N GLY A 192 12.89 -5.25 16.37
CA GLY A 192 12.61 -4.00 15.64
C GLY A 192 11.19 -3.47 15.79
N LEU A 193 10.28 -4.26 16.37
CA LEU A 193 8.92 -3.83 16.72
C LEU A 193 8.86 -2.95 17.96
N ILE A 194 9.93 -2.87 18.76
CA ILE A 194 9.94 -2.09 19.99
C ILE A 194 10.41 -0.66 19.68
N PRO A 195 9.59 0.38 19.93
CA PRO A 195 10.02 1.76 19.75
C PRO A 195 11.20 2.12 20.64
N GLU A 196 12.11 2.94 20.13
CA GLU A 196 13.28 3.45 20.82
C GLU A 196 13.16 4.95 21.07
N LEU A 197 13.95 5.51 21.99
CA LEU A 197 14.01 6.95 22.19
C LEU A 197 14.51 7.64 20.90
N ALA A 198 13.94 8.80 20.57
CA ALA A 198 14.27 9.53 19.35
C ALA A 198 15.77 9.83 19.24
N GLU A 199 16.44 10.16 20.35
CA GLU A 199 17.89 10.39 20.40
C GLU A 199 18.74 9.17 20.05
N ALA A 200 18.19 7.95 20.14
CA ALA A 200 18.90 6.71 19.88
C ALA A 200 18.70 6.16 18.45
N CYS A 201 17.74 6.70 17.69
CA CYS A 201 17.34 6.14 16.39
C CYS A 201 17.00 7.16 15.30
N GLU A 202 16.89 8.46 15.62
CA GLU A 202 16.86 9.50 14.59
C GLU A 202 18.29 9.87 14.19
N PRO A 203 18.60 9.94 12.88
CA PRO A 203 19.92 10.32 12.42
C PRO A 203 20.22 11.79 12.74
N GLY A 204 21.50 12.11 12.93
CA GLY A 204 21.96 13.47 13.23
C GLY A 204 21.95 14.39 12.01
N ASN A 205 22.10 13.82 10.81
CA ASN A 205 22.15 14.56 9.54
C ASN A 205 21.61 13.74 8.35
N ARG A 206 21.50 14.38 7.19
CA ARG A 206 21.00 13.75 5.95
C ARG A 206 21.88 12.62 5.43
N ASP A 207 23.19 12.70 5.60
CA ASP A 207 24.10 11.72 5.03
C ASP A 207 24.00 10.39 5.79
N GLU A 208 23.94 10.45 7.12
CA GLU A 208 23.60 9.29 7.98
C GLU A 208 22.24 8.72 7.61
N ALA A 209 21.23 9.58 7.46
CA ALA A 209 19.88 9.15 7.10
C ALA A 209 19.85 8.39 5.76
N LYS A 210 20.53 8.93 4.73
CA LYS A 210 20.64 8.29 3.42
C LYS A 210 21.38 6.97 3.48
N GLN A 211 22.43 6.85 4.29
CA GLN A 211 23.15 5.59 4.48
C GLN A 211 22.25 4.52 5.09
N GLU A 212 21.44 4.85 6.10
CA GLU A 212 20.47 3.92 6.68
C GLU A 212 19.42 3.46 5.66
N TYR A 213 18.82 4.39 4.91
CA TYR A 213 17.88 4.05 3.85
C TYR A 213 18.52 3.25 2.73
N ASN A 214 19.78 3.56 2.35
CA ASN A 214 20.50 2.81 1.33
C ASN A 214 20.77 1.37 1.77
N ALA A 215 21.22 1.17 3.02
CA ALA A 215 21.40 -0.17 3.57
C ALA A 215 20.09 -0.99 3.57
N LEU A 216 18.97 -0.34 3.95
CA LEU A 216 17.65 -0.96 3.89
C LEU A 216 17.23 -1.28 2.45
N TRP A 217 17.51 -0.39 1.49
CA TRP A 217 17.23 -0.56 0.06
C TRP A 217 18.02 -1.71 -0.55
N GLN A 218 19.31 -1.87 -0.21
CA GLN A 218 20.10 -3.00 -0.68
C GLN A 218 19.57 -4.33 -0.13
N GLY A 219 19.18 -4.36 1.16
CA GLY A 219 18.52 -5.53 1.74
C GLY A 219 17.20 -5.87 1.04
N PHE A 220 16.39 -4.86 0.73
CA PHE A 220 15.16 -4.99 -0.04
C PHE A 220 15.42 -5.59 -1.43
N LEU A 221 16.40 -5.07 -2.18
CA LEU A 221 16.75 -5.60 -3.50
C LEU A 221 17.26 -7.04 -3.44
N GLN A 222 18.08 -7.39 -2.44
CA GLN A 222 18.55 -8.76 -2.24
C GLN A 222 17.38 -9.71 -1.96
N ALA A 223 16.48 -9.35 -1.05
CA ALA A 223 15.30 -10.15 -0.75
C ALA A 223 14.37 -10.29 -1.96
N LEU A 224 14.31 -9.26 -2.82
CA LEU A 224 13.49 -9.29 -4.04
C LEU A 224 14.05 -10.27 -5.07
N GLN A 225 15.39 -10.37 -5.16
CA GLN A 225 16.06 -11.37 -5.97
C GLN A 225 15.79 -12.80 -5.47
N ASP A 226 15.59 -12.97 -4.17
CA ASP A 226 15.32 -14.28 -3.54
C ASP A 226 13.90 -14.79 -3.82
N ILE A 227 12.97 -13.95 -4.31
CA ILE A 227 11.66 -14.43 -4.79
C ILE A 227 11.88 -15.38 -5.98
N PRO A 228 11.38 -16.63 -5.93
CA PRO A 228 11.64 -17.62 -6.97
C PRO A 228 11.26 -17.11 -8.36
N GLN A 229 12.21 -17.19 -9.31
CA GLN A 229 12.00 -16.74 -10.68
C GLN A 229 10.80 -17.45 -11.34
N SER A 230 10.57 -18.73 -11.01
CA SER A 230 9.42 -19.51 -11.49
C SER A 230 8.07 -18.92 -11.09
N HIS A 231 8.01 -18.13 -10.01
CA HIS A 231 6.75 -17.52 -9.55
C HIS A 231 6.44 -16.21 -10.27
N ARG A 232 7.39 -15.59 -10.99
CA ARG A 232 7.15 -14.33 -11.73
C ARG A 232 6.11 -14.46 -12.84
N ALA A 233 5.86 -15.68 -13.33
CA ALA A 233 4.81 -15.95 -14.31
C ALA A 233 3.40 -16.05 -13.68
N ASN A 234 3.30 -16.17 -12.35
CA ASN A 234 2.05 -16.19 -11.59
C ASN A 234 1.99 -14.95 -10.71
N LEU A 235 1.38 -13.89 -11.24
CA LEU A 235 1.35 -12.59 -10.57
C LEU A 235 0.68 -12.63 -9.18
N PRO A 236 -0.49 -13.25 -8.97
CA PRO A 236 -1.07 -13.35 -7.63
C PRO A 236 -0.12 -13.98 -6.61
N LEU A 237 0.51 -15.12 -6.95
CA LEU A 237 1.47 -15.77 -6.07
C LEU A 237 2.71 -14.91 -5.82
N TRP A 238 3.25 -14.26 -6.86
CA TRP A 238 4.38 -13.35 -6.71
C TRP A 238 4.04 -12.17 -5.81
N LEU A 239 2.82 -11.64 -5.93
CA LEU A 239 2.33 -10.53 -5.11
C LEU A 239 2.26 -10.90 -3.63
N ASP A 240 1.94 -12.15 -3.27
CA ASP A 240 1.98 -12.63 -1.88
C ASP A 240 3.42 -12.60 -1.29
N HIS A 241 4.41 -13.01 -2.09
CA HIS A 241 5.82 -12.90 -1.70
C HIS A 241 6.22 -11.44 -1.54
N PHE A 242 5.80 -10.60 -2.49
CA PHE A 242 6.13 -9.18 -2.49
C PHE A 242 5.46 -8.43 -1.33
N ASP A 243 4.23 -8.76 -0.95
CA ASP A 243 3.52 -8.19 0.21
C ASP A 243 4.31 -8.41 1.51
N THR A 244 4.75 -9.65 1.73
CA THR A 244 5.59 -10.00 2.89
C THR A 244 6.91 -9.23 2.87
N LEU A 245 7.57 -9.19 1.71
CA LEU A 245 8.83 -8.48 1.54
C LEU A 245 8.66 -6.98 1.76
N TRP A 246 7.63 -6.36 1.18
CA TRP A 246 7.33 -4.94 1.31
C TRP A 246 7.07 -4.58 2.77
N ASN A 247 6.30 -5.41 3.50
CA ASN A 247 6.11 -5.26 4.94
C ASN A 247 7.44 -5.28 5.68
N CYS A 248 8.27 -6.29 5.41
CA CYS A 248 9.56 -6.46 6.06
C CYS A 248 10.46 -5.23 5.92
N TYR A 249 10.47 -4.56 4.76
CA TYR A 249 11.39 -3.46 4.51
C TYR A 249 10.79 -2.06 4.63
N THR A 250 9.45 -1.92 4.67
CA THR A 250 8.81 -0.58 4.64
C THR A 250 7.90 -0.26 5.82
N GLN A 251 7.69 -1.20 6.75
CA GLN A 251 6.89 -0.96 7.97
C GLN A 251 7.45 0.15 8.89
N ALA A 252 8.76 0.40 8.87
CA ALA A 252 9.38 1.47 9.68
C ALA A 252 9.55 2.80 8.92
N ILE A 253 9.19 2.83 7.63
CA ILE A 253 9.32 4.03 6.80
C ILE A 253 8.04 4.86 6.94
N PRO A 254 8.09 6.15 7.31
CA PRO A 254 6.92 7.01 7.28
C PRO A 254 6.37 7.22 5.86
N SER A 255 5.06 7.05 5.67
CA SER A 255 4.39 7.33 4.39
C SER A 255 4.36 8.83 4.08
N ALA A 256 4.09 9.67 5.06
CA ALA A 256 4.06 11.13 4.94
C ALA A 256 4.82 11.81 6.08
N THR A 257 5.63 12.82 5.74
CA THR A 257 6.45 13.57 6.70
C THR A 257 6.30 15.09 6.57
N ALA A 258 5.52 15.57 5.59
CA ALA A 258 5.39 16.98 5.24
C ALA A 258 4.35 17.72 6.11
N PHE A 259 4.34 19.05 6.05
CA PHE A 259 3.20 19.90 6.46
C PHE A 259 2.70 19.79 7.91
N GLY A 260 3.57 19.41 8.85
CA GLY A 260 3.17 19.30 10.27
C GLY A 260 2.37 18.04 10.57
N LEU A 261 2.23 17.16 9.58
CA LEU A 261 1.65 15.83 9.74
C LEU A 261 2.52 14.99 10.67
N ARG A 262 1.85 14.13 11.42
CA ARG A 262 2.50 13.13 12.26
C ARG A 262 2.87 11.95 11.36
N PRO A 263 4.16 11.59 11.27
CA PRO A 263 4.56 10.40 10.55
C PRO A 263 4.21 9.17 11.38
N ASP A 264 2.93 8.81 11.49
CA ASP A 264 2.45 7.68 12.29
C ASP A 264 1.74 6.57 11.47
N VAL A 265 1.68 6.74 10.15
CA VAL A 265 1.31 5.72 9.18
C VAL A 265 2.56 5.23 8.46
N SER A 266 2.76 3.91 8.43
CA SER A 266 3.89 3.31 7.71
C SER A 266 3.67 3.33 6.19
N LEU A 267 4.76 3.31 5.44
CA LEU A 267 4.72 3.18 3.98
C LEU A 267 4.06 1.86 3.57
N TYR A 268 4.30 0.77 4.31
CA TYR A 268 3.63 -0.51 4.09
C TYR A 268 2.11 -0.41 4.24
N ASP A 269 1.63 0.11 5.37
CA ASP A 269 0.18 0.19 5.65
C ASP A 269 -0.54 1.10 4.65
N HIS A 270 0.10 2.22 4.29
CA HIS A 270 -0.39 3.14 3.26
C HIS A 270 -0.48 2.45 1.89
N SER A 271 0.59 1.78 1.46
CA SER A 271 0.63 1.00 0.21
C SER A 271 -0.45 -0.09 0.20
N LYS A 272 -0.57 -0.88 1.28
CA LYS A 272 -1.53 -2.00 1.38
C LYS A 272 -2.97 -1.51 1.27
N THR A 273 -3.29 -0.46 2.01
CA THR A 273 -4.62 0.17 1.98
C THR A 273 -4.92 0.74 0.60
N THR A 274 -3.97 1.44 -0.01
CA THR A 274 -4.10 1.98 -1.37
C THR A 274 -4.33 0.88 -2.40
N ALA A 275 -3.60 -0.25 -2.30
CA ALA A 275 -3.76 -1.39 -3.21
C ALA A 275 -5.15 -2.04 -3.12
N ALA A 276 -5.67 -2.25 -1.91
CA ALA A 276 -7.00 -2.79 -1.71
C ALA A 276 -8.10 -1.87 -2.26
N LEU A 277 -8.00 -0.57 -1.97
CA LEU A 277 -8.94 0.45 -2.43
C LEU A 277 -8.91 0.62 -3.95
N ALA A 278 -7.72 0.70 -4.56
CA ALA A 278 -7.57 0.82 -6.01
C ALA A 278 -8.18 -0.38 -6.73
N THR A 279 -7.93 -1.59 -6.22
CA THR A 279 -8.50 -2.82 -6.76
C THR A 279 -10.03 -2.81 -6.71
N ALA A 280 -10.61 -2.44 -5.57
CA ALA A 280 -12.06 -2.35 -5.40
C ALA A 280 -12.68 -1.25 -6.28
N LEU A 281 -12.07 -0.07 -6.37
CA LEU A 281 -12.55 1.03 -7.23
C LEU A 281 -12.51 0.64 -8.71
N TRP A 282 -11.43 0.00 -9.17
CA TRP A 282 -11.33 -0.47 -10.54
C TRP A 282 -12.40 -1.53 -10.83
N ARG A 283 -12.54 -2.54 -9.96
CA ARG A 283 -13.53 -3.61 -10.12
C ARG A 283 -14.96 -3.07 -10.12
N TYR A 284 -15.27 -2.10 -9.27
CA TYR A 284 -16.59 -1.46 -9.23
C TYR A 284 -16.99 -0.91 -10.61
N HIS A 285 -16.11 -0.08 -11.21
CA HIS A 285 -16.37 0.52 -12.51
C HIS A 285 -16.34 -0.51 -13.65
N HIS A 286 -15.39 -1.47 -13.61
CA HIS A 286 -15.29 -2.51 -14.62
C HIS A 286 -16.54 -3.40 -14.65
N GLU A 287 -17.02 -3.88 -13.51
CA GLU A 287 -18.14 -4.83 -13.45
C GLU A 287 -19.47 -4.21 -13.87
N ARG A 288 -19.61 -2.89 -13.66
CA ARG A 288 -20.77 -2.11 -14.11
C ARG A 288 -20.69 -1.72 -15.59
N GLY A 289 -19.51 -1.84 -16.21
CA GLY A 289 -19.26 -1.36 -17.56
C GLY A 289 -19.37 0.17 -17.66
N ASP A 290 -18.95 0.88 -16.61
CA ASP A 290 -19.02 2.34 -16.58
C ASP A 290 -18.10 2.96 -17.65
N ASP A 291 -18.51 4.09 -18.23
CA ASP A 291 -17.67 4.84 -19.16
C ASP A 291 -16.44 5.42 -18.44
N GLN A 292 -15.25 5.03 -18.90
CA GLN A 292 -13.99 5.39 -18.25
C GLN A 292 -13.74 6.91 -18.24
N ALA A 293 -14.17 7.65 -19.27
CA ALA A 293 -13.99 9.09 -19.32
C ALA A 293 -14.90 9.82 -18.32
N ALA A 294 -16.16 9.40 -18.23
CA ALA A 294 -17.11 9.90 -17.24
C ALA A 294 -16.65 9.57 -15.80
N ALA A 295 -16.23 8.32 -15.54
CA ALA A 295 -15.70 7.92 -14.23
C ALA A 295 -14.43 8.71 -13.86
N THR A 296 -13.53 8.94 -14.82
CA THR A 296 -12.34 9.78 -14.63
C THR A 296 -12.72 11.20 -14.25
N GLN A 297 -13.69 11.80 -14.95
CA GLN A 297 -14.15 13.15 -14.67
C GLN A 297 -14.81 13.25 -13.28
N ALA A 298 -15.61 12.24 -12.90
CA ALA A 298 -16.24 12.16 -11.59
C ALA A 298 -15.21 12.09 -10.46
N MET A 299 -14.22 11.19 -10.56
CA MET A 299 -13.10 11.08 -9.60
C MET A 299 -12.28 12.38 -9.53
N ARG A 300 -11.98 12.99 -10.68
CA ARG A 300 -11.23 14.24 -10.78
C ARG A 300 -11.92 15.40 -10.09
N THR A 301 -13.24 15.49 -10.24
CA THR A 301 -14.05 16.54 -9.64
C THR A 301 -14.60 16.17 -8.26
N ARG A 302 -14.35 14.93 -7.81
CA ARG A 302 -14.86 14.34 -6.56
C ARG A 302 -16.38 14.35 -6.45
N GLN A 303 -17.08 14.28 -7.58
CA GLN A 303 -18.55 14.27 -7.61
C GLN A 303 -19.15 12.94 -7.12
N ASP A 304 -18.34 11.89 -7.10
CA ASP A 304 -18.70 10.51 -6.81
C ASP A 304 -18.24 10.03 -5.43
N TRP A 305 -17.78 10.94 -4.56
CA TRP A 305 -17.29 10.59 -3.22
C TRP A 305 -18.39 10.08 -2.29
N ASP A 306 -19.64 10.51 -2.49
CA ASP A 306 -20.81 10.04 -1.73
C ASP A 306 -21.41 8.74 -2.33
N GLU A 307 -20.86 8.24 -3.45
CA GLU A 307 -21.30 6.96 -4.01
C GLU A 307 -20.71 5.78 -3.21
N ASN A 308 -21.56 4.83 -2.85
CA ASN A 308 -21.14 3.61 -2.17
C ASN A 308 -20.41 2.67 -3.14
N LYS A 309 -19.13 2.92 -3.43
CA LYS A 309 -18.32 2.10 -4.35
C LYS A 309 -17.60 0.94 -3.68
N LEU A 310 -17.42 1.01 -2.37
CA LEU A 310 -16.62 0.08 -1.58
C LEU A 310 -17.52 -0.73 -0.65
N LEU A 311 -17.21 -2.01 -0.51
CA LEU A 311 -17.85 -2.94 0.42
C LEU A 311 -16.81 -3.46 1.40
N LEU A 312 -17.05 -3.26 2.69
CA LEU A 312 -16.23 -3.83 3.76
C LEU A 312 -16.80 -5.16 4.20
N VAL A 313 -16.10 -6.25 3.90
CA VAL A 313 -16.51 -7.62 4.22
C VAL A 313 -15.75 -8.06 5.47
N GLN A 314 -16.46 -8.21 6.59
CA GLN A 314 -15.88 -8.68 7.85
C GLN A 314 -16.34 -10.10 8.15
N GLY A 315 -15.39 -11.00 8.35
CA GLY A 315 -15.63 -12.31 8.96
C GLY A 315 -15.25 -12.29 10.44
N ASP A 316 -16.05 -12.94 11.29
CA ASP A 316 -15.79 -13.06 12.73
C ASP A 316 -16.05 -14.50 13.18
N PHE A 317 -15.02 -15.18 13.67
CA PHE A 317 -15.15 -16.49 14.31
C PHE A 317 -15.82 -16.30 15.67
N PHE A 318 -17.13 -16.54 15.74
CA PHE A 318 -17.86 -16.42 17.00
C PHE A 318 -17.58 -17.57 17.96
N GLY A 319 -17.51 -17.28 19.26
CA GLY A 319 -17.39 -18.30 20.30
C GLY A 319 -15.97 -18.85 20.56
N ILE A 320 -14.93 -18.10 20.19
CA ILE A 320 -13.50 -18.48 20.38
C ILE A 320 -13.21 -18.95 21.81
N GLN A 321 -13.69 -18.21 22.82
CA GLN A 321 -13.46 -18.55 24.23
C GLN A 321 -14.05 -19.93 24.57
N ASN A 322 -15.32 -20.16 24.19
CA ASN A 322 -15.97 -21.44 24.40
C ASN A 322 -15.26 -22.57 23.65
N PHE A 323 -14.81 -22.32 22.42
CA PHE A 323 -14.09 -23.30 21.61
C PHE A 323 -12.72 -23.67 22.20
N ILE A 324 -11.92 -22.68 22.59
CA ILE A 324 -10.58 -22.89 23.15
C ILE A 324 -10.69 -23.61 24.50
N PHE A 325 -11.63 -23.21 25.35
CA PHE A 325 -11.79 -23.73 26.70
C PHE A 325 -12.81 -24.87 26.83
N ALA A 326 -13.39 -25.36 25.72
CA ALA A 326 -14.31 -26.50 25.73
C ALA A 326 -13.69 -27.70 26.47
N THR A 327 -14.20 -28.00 27.66
CA THR A 327 -13.69 -29.02 28.56
C THR A 327 -14.10 -30.40 28.04
N GLY A 328 -13.19 -31.05 27.31
CA GLY A 328 -13.28 -32.45 26.93
C GLY A 328 -12.28 -33.27 27.73
N GLY A 329 -12.81 -34.04 28.69
CA GLY A 329 -12.22 -35.20 29.41
C GLY A 329 -10.71 -35.37 29.49
N GLU A 330 -10.21 -35.40 30.73
CA GLU A 330 -9.06 -36.21 31.18
C GLU A 330 -7.77 -36.18 30.34
N THR A 331 -6.86 -35.26 30.67
CA THR A 331 -5.50 -35.57 31.17
C THR A 331 -4.70 -34.27 31.31
N GLN A 332 -4.42 -33.86 32.55
CA GLN A 332 -3.67 -32.63 32.87
C GLN A 332 -2.28 -32.53 32.19
N ARG A 333 -1.72 -33.63 31.69
CA ARG A 333 -0.39 -33.66 31.04
C ARG A 333 -0.31 -33.04 29.65
N ARG A 334 -1.42 -32.78 28.93
CA ARG A 334 -1.38 -32.25 27.55
C ARG A 334 -2.25 -31.00 27.30
N VAL A 335 -2.83 -30.41 28.35
CA VAL A 335 -3.73 -29.24 28.25
C VAL A 335 -3.08 -28.07 27.52
N ALA A 336 -1.82 -27.74 27.83
CA ALA A 336 -1.10 -26.65 27.16
C ALA A 336 -0.81 -26.90 25.66
N LYS A 337 -0.74 -28.16 25.22
CA LYS A 337 -0.61 -28.49 23.78
C LYS A 337 -1.96 -28.35 23.09
N LEU A 338 -3.04 -28.82 23.71
CA LEU A 338 -4.41 -28.71 23.19
C LEU A 338 -4.86 -27.26 23.07
N LEU A 339 -4.60 -26.42 24.08
CA LEU A 339 -4.93 -24.99 24.04
C LEU A 339 -4.23 -24.27 22.89
N ARG A 340 -2.93 -24.51 22.71
CA ARG A 340 -2.16 -23.97 21.57
C ARG A 340 -2.70 -24.47 20.23
N GLY A 341 -3.02 -25.77 20.13
CA GLY A 341 -3.61 -26.35 18.93
C GLY A 341 -4.96 -25.72 18.57
N ARG A 342 -5.85 -25.51 19.56
CA ARG A 342 -7.14 -24.85 19.34
C ARG A 342 -7.00 -23.38 18.96
N SER A 343 -6.08 -22.66 19.61
CA SER A 343 -5.79 -21.26 19.25
C SER A 343 -5.29 -21.16 17.81
N PHE A 344 -4.35 -22.02 17.42
CA PHE A 344 -3.86 -22.08 16.03
C PHE A 344 -4.97 -22.46 15.05
N TYR A 345 -5.84 -23.40 15.44
CA TYR A 345 -6.95 -23.84 14.60
C TYR A 345 -7.96 -22.72 14.31
N VAL A 346 -8.26 -21.86 15.29
CA VAL A 346 -9.09 -20.66 15.07
C VAL A 346 -8.45 -19.75 14.04
N SER A 347 -7.15 -19.46 14.18
CA SER A 347 -6.42 -18.65 13.20
C SER A 347 -6.44 -19.26 11.80
N LEU A 348 -6.23 -20.57 11.70
CA LEU A 348 -6.23 -21.28 10.42
C LEU A 348 -7.61 -21.25 9.74
N ILE A 349 -8.69 -21.46 10.50
CA ILE A 349 -10.06 -21.38 9.94
C ILE A 349 -10.35 -19.97 9.44
N SER A 350 -10.03 -18.95 10.23
CA SER A 350 -10.27 -17.55 9.83
C SER A 350 -9.46 -17.16 8.59
N GLU A 351 -8.20 -17.61 8.49
CA GLU A 351 -7.37 -17.46 7.29
C GLU A 351 -8.00 -18.16 6.07
N CYS A 352 -8.33 -19.45 6.19
CA CYS A 352 -8.95 -20.20 5.09
C CYS A 352 -10.29 -19.60 4.64
N ALA A 353 -11.10 -19.11 5.59
CA ALA A 353 -12.36 -18.44 5.27
C ALA A 353 -12.13 -17.14 4.49
N ALA A 354 -11.16 -16.32 4.91
CA ALA A 354 -10.82 -15.10 4.20
C ALA A 354 -10.28 -15.38 2.79
N LEU A 355 -9.36 -16.33 2.65
CA LEU A 355 -8.82 -16.76 1.35
C LEU A 355 -9.93 -17.28 0.44
N ARG A 356 -10.89 -18.06 0.97
CA ARG A 356 -12.01 -18.54 0.16
C ARG A 356 -12.91 -17.40 -0.33
N VAL A 357 -13.15 -16.38 0.50
CA VAL A 357 -13.90 -15.18 0.08
C VAL A 357 -13.14 -14.42 -1.01
N LEU A 358 -11.83 -14.25 -0.87
CA LEU A 358 -11.00 -13.60 -1.88
C LEU A 358 -11.00 -14.36 -3.21
N ASP A 359 -10.85 -15.69 -3.16
CA ASP A 359 -10.90 -16.56 -4.33
C ASP A 359 -12.25 -16.44 -5.06
N GLU A 360 -13.36 -16.52 -4.33
CA GLU A 360 -14.71 -16.38 -4.88
C GLU A 360 -14.93 -15.01 -5.54
N LEU A 361 -14.39 -13.95 -4.94
CA LEU A 361 -14.51 -12.60 -5.50
C LEU A 361 -13.47 -12.31 -6.61
N GLY A 362 -12.52 -13.21 -6.85
CA GLY A 362 -11.37 -12.98 -7.73
C GLY A 362 -10.53 -11.78 -7.29
N LEU A 363 -10.30 -11.62 -5.99
CA LEU A 363 -9.51 -10.53 -5.40
C LEU A 363 -8.14 -11.06 -4.91
N PRO A 364 -7.05 -10.28 -5.06
CA PRO A 364 -5.76 -10.65 -4.51
C PRO A 364 -5.76 -10.57 -2.98
N SER A 365 -4.80 -11.27 -2.34
CA SER A 365 -4.56 -11.19 -0.89
C SER A 365 -4.37 -9.77 -0.37
N THR A 366 -3.91 -8.85 -1.22
CA THR A 366 -3.80 -7.42 -0.91
C THR A 366 -5.11 -6.73 -0.60
N SER A 367 -6.26 -7.30 -1.00
CA SER A 367 -7.58 -6.80 -0.63
C SER A 367 -7.97 -7.11 0.82
N GLN A 368 -7.25 -8.02 1.51
CA GLN A 368 -7.39 -8.23 2.95
C GLN A 368 -6.52 -7.22 3.71
N ILE A 369 -7.16 -6.34 4.49
CA ILE A 369 -6.48 -5.28 5.26
C ILE A 369 -6.10 -5.75 6.66
N THR A 370 -6.95 -6.55 7.30
CA THR A 370 -6.64 -7.16 8.60
C THR A 370 -7.04 -8.61 8.63
N ASN A 371 -6.22 -9.43 9.28
CA ASN A 371 -6.61 -10.76 9.75
C ASN A 371 -5.97 -11.00 11.12
N ALA A 372 -6.76 -10.86 12.17
CA ALA A 372 -6.28 -10.95 13.54
C ALA A 372 -7.35 -11.49 14.48
N ALA A 373 -6.93 -12.32 15.45
CA ALA A 373 -7.76 -12.79 16.54
C ALA A 373 -9.10 -13.43 16.10
N GLY A 374 -9.09 -14.16 14.99
CA GLY A 374 -10.28 -14.83 14.45
C GLY A 374 -11.20 -13.92 13.64
N LYS A 375 -10.79 -12.67 13.37
CA LYS A 375 -11.52 -11.69 12.57
C LYS A 375 -10.70 -11.27 11.37
N PHE A 376 -11.33 -11.17 10.21
CA PHE A 376 -10.72 -10.62 9.01
C PHE A 376 -11.57 -9.50 8.42
N LEU A 377 -10.92 -8.59 7.72
CA LEU A 377 -11.55 -7.48 6.98
C LEU A 377 -11.00 -7.44 5.56
N ILE A 378 -11.91 -7.53 4.59
CA ILE A 378 -11.61 -7.44 3.15
C ILE A 378 -12.29 -6.18 2.59
N VAL A 379 -11.58 -5.46 1.73
CA VAL A 379 -12.13 -4.37 0.92
C VAL A 379 -12.47 -4.95 -0.46
N ALA A 380 -13.75 -4.89 -0.81
CA ALA A 380 -14.31 -5.44 -2.05
C ALA A 380 -15.07 -4.36 -2.85
N PRO A 381 -15.28 -4.54 -4.16
CA PRO A 381 -16.13 -3.65 -4.95
C PRO A 381 -17.61 -3.81 -4.55
N ASN A 382 -18.32 -2.71 -4.30
CA ASN A 382 -19.75 -2.76 -3.96
C ASN A 382 -20.62 -2.89 -5.22
N THR A 383 -20.74 -4.11 -5.76
CA THR A 383 -21.55 -4.40 -6.95
C THR A 383 -22.59 -5.48 -6.64
N PRO A 384 -23.68 -5.57 -7.43
CA PRO A 384 -24.63 -6.66 -7.29
C PRO A 384 -23.98 -8.05 -7.44
N ALA A 385 -22.91 -8.17 -8.23
CA ALA A 385 -22.17 -9.41 -8.41
C ALA A 385 -21.42 -9.81 -7.13
N THR A 386 -20.69 -8.88 -6.51
CA THR A 386 -20.01 -9.11 -5.22
C THR A 386 -21.00 -9.52 -4.14
N VAL A 387 -22.12 -8.81 -4.02
CA VAL A 387 -23.13 -9.09 -2.98
C VAL A 387 -23.81 -10.44 -3.19
N ALA A 388 -23.94 -10.91 -4.44
CA ALA A 388 -24.52 -12.21 -4.73
C ALA A 388 -23.55 -13.38 -4.48
N ALA A 389 -22.24 -13.13 -4.52
CA ALA A 389 -21.19 -14.13 -4.30
C ALA A 389 -20.83 -14.34 -2.81
N LEU A 390 -21.15 -13.36 -1.95
CA LEU A 390 -21.03 -13.43 -0.48
C LEU A 390 -22.26 -14.10 0.15
#